data_AF-A0A0A9WB32-F1
#
_entry.id   AF-A0A0A9WB32-F1
#
_cell.length_a   1.000
_cell.length_b   1.000
_cell.length_c   1.000
_cell.angle_alpha   90.00
_cell.angle_beta   90.00
_cell.angle_gamma   90.00
#
_symmetry.space_group_name_H-M   'P 1'
#
loop_
_entity.id
_entity.type
_entity.pdbx_description
1 polymer ?
#
loop_
_entity_poly.entity_id
_entity_poly.type
_entity_poly.pdbx_seq_one_letter_code
_entity_poly.pdbx_strand_id
1 'polypeptide(L)'
;LEVNRVVTVLPILIARKMYKFLILAAALVVCVSSAPHHDGHDHHDHDDDSHEIDPSKGAVGNVEVLPPDSPETMLRLKRALESDHSDVEVSKILEASSQEVKGKAYTYKFVSKEGKQCVAKWAEEPWVSPAPEHLTVRCT
;
A
#
# COMPACT_ATOMS: atom_id res chain seq x y z
N LEU A 1 22.52 27.95 -34.98
CA LEU A 1 22.92 28.29 -33.60
C LEU A 1 22.17 27.32 -32.67
N GLU A 2 22.56 26.04 -32.65
CA GLU A 2 21.66 24.98 -32.15
C GLU A 2 22.38 23.74 -31.59
N VAL A 3 23.57 23.91 -31.00
CA VAL A 3 24.39 22.79 -30.49
C VAL A 3 24.78 22.94 -29.01
N ASN A 4 24.13 23.83 -28.24
CA ASN A 4 24.59 24.17 -26.88
C ASN A 4 23.63 23.83 -25.73
N ARG A 5 22.50 23.13 -25.95
CA ARG A 5 21.56 22.81 -24.85
C ARG A 5 21.63 21.40 -24.29
N VAL A 6 22.27 20.45 -24.99
CA VAL A 6 22.27 19.04 -24.55
C VAL A 6 23.36 18.73 -23.53
N VAL A 7 24.46 19.51 -23.49
CA VAL A 7 25.64 19.18 -22.67
C VAL A 7 25.48 19.54 -21.19
N THR A 8 24.57 20.46 -20.84
CA THR A 8 24.46 20.99 -19.45
C THR A 8 23.48 20.24 -18.55
N VAL A 9 22.63 19.34 -19.07
CA VAL A 9 21.62 18.64 -18.26
C VAL A 9 22.15 17.32 -17.68
N LEU A 10 23.14 16.71 -18.33
CA LEU A 10 23.71 15.43 -17.92
C LEU A 10 24.45 15.43 -16.55
N PRO A 11 25.22 16.47 -16.16
CA PRO A 11 25.95 16.42 -14.89
C PRO A 11 25.07 16.62 -13.65
N ILE A 12 23.91 17.27 -13.77
CA ILE A 12 23.02 17.54 -12.63
C ILE A 12 22.29 16.27 -12.17
N LEU A 13 21.96 15.37 -13.10
CA LEU A 13 21.27 14.12 -12.80
C LEU A 13 22.16 13.07 -12.12
N ILE A 14 23.47 13.12 -12.34
CA ILE A 14 24.43 12.20 -11.73
C ILE A 14 24.66 12.55 -10.25
N ALA A 15 24.72 13.85 -9.92
CA ALA A 15 24.92 14.31 -8.55
C ALA A 15 23.77 13.92 -7.58
N ARG A 16 22.52 13.89 -8.06
CA ARG A 16 21.35 13.50 -7.22
C ARG A 16 21.27 12.01 -6.92
N LYS A 17 21.91 11.13 -7.70
CA LYS A 17 21.94 9.68 -7.43
C LYS A 17 22.97 9.32 -6.36
N MET A 18 24.09 10.02 -6.28
CA MET A 18 25.17 9.67 -5.35
C MET A 18 24.95 10.12 -3.89
N TYR A 19 24.15 11.18 -3.64
CA TYR A 19 23.87 11.60 -2.26
C TYR A 19 23.03 10.58 -1.48
N LYS A 20 22.13 9.85 -2.17
CA LYS A 20 21.29 8.82 -1.55
C LYS A 20 22.10 7.61 -1.09
N PHE A 21 23.14 7.24 -1.84
CA PHE A 21 24.06 6.16 -1.43
C PHE A 21 24.95 6.56 -0.25
N LEU A 22 25.39 7.82 -0.17
CA LEU A 22 26.19 8.32 0.96
C LEU A 22 25.41 8.35 2.29
N ILE A 23 24.11 8.63 2.28
CA ILE A 23 23.27 8.64 3.50
C ILE A 23 23.10 7.23 4.09
N LEU A 24 23.03 6.19 3.23
CA LEU A 24 22.87 4.80 3.68
C LEU A 24 24.11 4.26 4.42
N ALA A 25 25.31 4.72 4.09
CA ALA A 25 26.55 4.26 4.73
C ALA A 25 26.75 4.80 6.16
N ALA A 26 26.21 5.98 6.47
CA ALA A 26 26.34 6.60 7.80
C ALA A 26 25.42 5.95 8.86
N ALA A 27 24.30 5.35 8.45
CA ALA A 27 23.33 4.75 9.37
C ALA A 27 23.76 3.40 9.96
N LEU A 28 24.69 2.68 9.31
CA LEU A 28 25.13 1.35 9.75
C LEU A 28 26.18 1.38 10.88
N VAL A 29 26.78 2.53 11.17
CA VAL A 29 27.86 2.65 12.18
C VAL A 29 27.33 2.77 13.62
N VAL A 30 26.02 2.96 13.82
CA VAL A 30 25.45 3.28 15.15
C VAL A 30 24.95 2.05 15.94
N CYS A 31 24.95 0.84 15.37
CA CYS A 31 24.29 -0.33 16.01
C CYS A 31 25.22 -1.29 16.78
N VAL A 32 26.51 -0.99 16.96
CA VAL A 32 27.45 -1.86 17.72
C VAL A 32 27.78 -1.24 19.08
N SER A 33 26.82 -1.25 20.01
CA SER A 33 27.06 -1.35 21.47
C SER A 33 25.75 -1.14 22.22
N SER A 34 25.08 -2.24 22.57
CA SER A 34 24.19 -2.35 23.74
C SER A 34 23.73 -3.80 23.87
N ALA A 35 24.61 -4.67 24.36
CA ALA A 35 24.16 -5.91 24.98
C ALA A 35 24.05 -5.66 26.48
N PRO A 36 22.92 -6.04 27.11
CA PRO A 36 23.00 -6.64 28.42
C PRO A 36 22.42 -8.05 28.38
N HIS A 37 23.20 -8.96 28.95
CA HIS A 37 22.80 -10.29 29.42
C HIS A 37 21.74 -10.14 30.51
N HIS A 38 20.60 -10.83 30.40
CA HIS A 38 19.89 -11.32 31.58
C HIS A 38 19.05 -12.55 31.26
N ASP A 39 19.51 -13.70 31.78
CA ASP A 39 18.73 -14.92 31.95
C ASP A 39 17.63 -14.68 32.99
N GLY A 40 16.42 -15.18 32.70
CA GLY A 40 15.27 -15.09 33.60
C GLY A 40 14.07 -15.81 33.04
N HIS A 41 14.03 -17.12 33.28
CA HIS A 41 12.86 -17.99 33.17
C HIS A 41 11.73 -17.41 34.03
N ASP A 42 10.50 -17.28 33.52
CA ASP A 42 9.25 -17.52 34.25
C ASP A 42 8.02 -17.43 33.32
N HIS A 43 7.13 -18.40 33.52
CA HIS A 43 5.83 -18.57 32.89
C HIS A 43 4.90 -17.36 33.08
N HIS A 44 4.14 -16.98 32.05
CA HIS A 44 2.72 -16.65 32.17
C HIS A 44 2.03 -16.48 30.81
N ASP A 45 0.84 -17.07 30.72
CA ASP A 45 -0.15 -16.97 29.64
C ASP A 45 -0.55 -15.52 29.34
N HIS A 46 -0.62 -15.15 28.05
CA HIS A 46 -1.82 -14.53 27.45
C HIS A 46 -1.56 -14.06 26.00
N ASP A 47 -2.54 -14.42 25.16
CA ASP A 47 -3.03 -13.72 23.97
C ASP A 47 -2.06 -13.54 22.79
N ASP A 48 -2.11 -14.54 21.90
CA ASP A 48 -1.64 -14.50 20.52
C ASP A 48 -2.47 -13.44 19.76
N ASP A 49 -2.05 -12.18 19.92
CA ASP A 49 -2.56 -10.99 19.26
C ASP A 49 -2.29 -11.13 17.76
N SER A 50 -3.24 -11.78 17.08
CA SER A 50 -3.35 -11.83 15.63
C SER A 50 -3.19 -10.42 15.12
N HIS A 51 -2.02 -10.12 14.55
CA HIS A 51 -1.69 -8.82 13.98
C HIS A 51 -2.58 -8.58 12.76
N GLU A 52 -3.82 -8.17 13.03
CA GLU A 52 -4.73 -7.62 12.04
C GLU A 52 -4.05 -6.35 11.55
N ILE A 53 -3.51 -6.39 10.33
CA ILE A 53 -3.03 -5.21 9.64
C ILE A 53 -4.25 -4.30 9.49
N ASP A 54 -4.43 -3.40 10.45
CA ASP A 54 -5.41 -2.33 10.37
C ASP A 54 -4.82 -1.24 9.47
N PRO A 55 -5.30 -1.08 8.22
CA PRO A 55 -4.81 -0.04 7.33
C PRO A 55 -5.05 1.38 7.88
N SER A 56 -5.81 1.56 8.97
CA SER A 56 -5.94 2.85 9.65
C SER A 56 -4.69 3.29 10.42
N LYS A 57 -3.76 2.40 10.79
CA LYS A 57 -2.59 2.78 11.62
C LYS A 57 -1.44 3.45 10.85
N GLY A 58 -1.53 3.59 9.52
CA GLY A 58 -0.55 4.30 8.68
C GLY A 58 -1.07 5.55 7.97
N ALA A 59 -2.30 5.97 8.27
CA ALA A 59 -3.05 7.00 7.55
C ALA A 59 -2.55 8.44 7.81
N VAL A 60 -1.48 8.85 7.15
CA VAL A 60 -1.09 10.28 7.03
C VAL A 60 -1.52 10.79 5.65
N GLY A 61 -2.82 10.76 5.37
CA GLY A 61 -3.36 11.20 4.08
C GLY A 61 -4.87 11.41 4.16
N ASN A 62 -5.36 12.46 3.49
CA ASN A 62 -6.79 12.71 3.34
C ASN A 62 -7.47 11.53 2.63
N VAL A 63 -8.59 11.07 3.19
CA VAL A 63 -9.45 10.06 2.55
C VAL A 63 -10.27 10.75 1.46
N GLU A 64 -10.10 10.31 0.22
CA GLU A 64 -10.89 10.74 -0.92
C GLU A 64 -12.07 9.76 -1.11
N VAL A 65 -13.29 10.27 -1.03
CA VAL A 65 -14.51 9.46 -1.29
C VAL A 65 -14.72 9.38 -2.79
N LEU A 66 -14.81 8.16 -3.32
CA LEU A 66 -15.03 7.89 -4.73
C LEU A 66 -16.53 7.71 -5.00
N PRO A 67 -17.06 8.24 -6.13
CA PRO A 67 -18.46 8.05 -6.48
C PRO A 67 -18.79 6.57 -6.74
N PRO A 68 -19.68 5.93 -5.96
CA PRO A 68 -19.95 4.49 -6.06
C PRO A 68 -20.64 4.10 -7.36
N ASP A 69 -21.45 5.00 -7.93
CA ASP A 69 -22.19 4.79 -9.18
C ASP A 69 -21.37 5.12 -10.43
N SER A 70 -20.09 5.51 -10.27
CA SER A 70 -19.26 5.82 -11.42
C SER A 70 -18.80 4.55 -12.15
N PRO A 71 -18.80 4.53 -13.50
CA PRO A 71 -18.33 3.38 -14.26
C PRO A 71 -16.85 3.08 -13.99
N GLU A 72 -16.04 4.10 -13.70
CA GLU A 72 -14.62 3.96 -13.39
C GLU A 72 -14.39 3.27 -12.04
N THR A 73 -15.20 3.61 -11.03
CA THR A 73 -15.15 2.98 -9.69
C THR A 73 -15.49 1.49 -9.79
N MET A 74 -16.55 1.15 -10.53
CA MET A 74 -16.93 -0.24 -10.79
C MET A 74 -15.86 -1.02 -11.55
N LEU A 75 -15.30 -0.42 -12.61
CA LEU A 75 -14.27 -1.05 -13.42
C LEU A 75 -13.00 -1.34 -12.61
N ARG A 76 -12.59 -0.40 -11.73
CA ARG A 76 -11.42 -0.58 -10.87
C ARG A 76 -11.59 -1.76 -9.90
N LEU A 77 -12.75 -1.85 -9.23
CA LEU A 77 -13.04 -2.97 -8.34
C LEU A 77 -13.02 -4.31 -9.08
N LYS A 78 -13.67 -4.40 -10.25
CA LYS A 78 -13.68 -5.62 -11.05
C LYS A 78 -12.28 -6.07 -11.45
N ARG A 79 -11.46 -5.15 -11.94
CA ARG A 79 -10.06 -5.44 -12.29
C ARG A 79 -9.26 -5.95 -11.09
N ALA A 80 -9.48 -5.36 -9.91
CA ALA A 80 -8.79 -5.80 -8.71
C ALA A 80 -9.16 -7.25 -8.35
N LEU A 81 -10.45 -7.58 -8.37
CA LEU A 81 -10.95 -8.94 -8.10
C LEU A 81 -10.47 -9.96 -9.15
N GLU A 82 -10.45 -9.58 -10.42
CA GLU A 82 -9.94 -10.43 -11.51
C GLU A 82 -8.43 -10.71 -11.35
N SER A 83 -7.65 -9.73 -10.91
CA SER A 83 -6.21 -9.86 -10.72
C SER A 83 -5.81 -10.84 -9.62
N ASP A 84 -6.69 -11.06 -8.64
CA ASP A 84 -6.45 -11.96 -7.50
C ASP A 84 -7.19 -13.30 -7.67
N HIS A 85 -7.81 -13.54 -8.84
CA HIS A 85 -8.65 -14.70 -9.10
C HIS A 85 -9.77 -14.86 -8.04
N SER A 86 -10.32 -13.76 -7.54
CA SER A 86 -11.45 -13.79 -6.62
C SER A 86 -12.72 -14.23 -7.35
N ASP A 87 -13.39 -15.27 -6.85
CA ASP A 87 -14.65 -15.79 -7.41
C ASP A 87 -15.88 -14.89 -7.14
N VAL A 88 -15.68 -13.75 -6.49
CA VAL A 88 -16.77 -12.86 -6.05
C VAL A 88 -17.21 -11.92 -7.17
N GLU A 89 -18.44 -12.09 -7.64
CA GLU A 89 -19.05 -11.18 -8.61
C GLU A 89 -19.72 -9.98 -7.95
N VAL A 90 -19.41 -8.76 -8.42
CA VAL A 90 -19.99 -7.51 -7.89
C VAL A 90 -21.37 -7.24 -8.50
N SER A 91 -22.37 -7.00 -7.65
CA SER A 91 -23.70 -6.50 -8.02
C SER A 91 -23.77 -4.97 -7.95
N LYS A 92 -23.46 -4.40 -6.77
CA LYS A 92 -23.58 -2.96 -6.52
C LYS A 92 -22.50 -2.50 -5.55
N ILE A 93 -21.89 -1.34 -5.79
CA ILE A 93 -20.99 -0.68 -4.83
C ILE A 93 -21.83 0.17 -3.88
N LEU A 94 -21.56 0.04 -2.58
CA LEU A 94 -22.17 0.82 -1.52
C LEU A 94 -21.30 2.03 -1.16
N GLU A 95 -20.01 1.79 -0.95
CA GLU A 95 -19.04 2.80 -0.57
C GLU A 95 -17.71 2.53 -1.27
N ALA A 96 -17.03 3.58 -1.70
CA ALA A 96 -15.69 3.50 -2.26
C ALA A 96 -14.87 4.69 -1.77
N SER A 97 -13.63 4.41 -1.38
CA SER A 97 -12.71 5.44 -0.94
C SER A 97 -11.28 5.10 -1.35
N SER A 98 -10.47 6.12 -1.55
CA SER A 98 -9.03 6.01 -1.70
C SER A 98 -8.29 6.86 -0.68
N GLN A 99 -7.08 6.45 -0.36
CA GLN A 99 -6.20 7.18 0.54
C GLN A 99 -4.78 7.22 -0.03
N GLU A 100 -4.14 8.39 0.00
CA GLU A 100 -2.73 8.49 -0.31
C GLU A 100 -1.90 7.87 0.82
N VAL A 101 -1.13 6.86 0.47
CA VAL A 101 -0.15 6.20 1.34
C VAL A 101 1.20 6.27 0.65
N LYS A 102 2.09 5.29 0.81
CA LYS A 102 3.18 5.04 -0.16
C LYS A 102 2.56 4.53 -1.48
N GLY A 103 1.71 5.30 -2.15
CA GLY A 103 0.85 4.83 -3.25
C GLY A 103 -0.59 5.32 -3.08
N LYS A 104 -1.55 4.53 -3.56
CA LYS A 104 -2.97 4.68 -3.23
C LYS A 104 -3.52 3.41 -2.61
N ALA A 105 -4.05 3.51 -1.40
CA ALA A 105 -4.86 2.46 -0.80
C ALA A 105 -6.31 2.66 -1.18
N TYR A 106 -7.02 1.58 -1.47
CA TYR A 106 -8.44 1.58 -1.82
C TYR A 106 -9.24 0.75 -0.84
N THR A 107 -10.46 1.18 -0.56
CA THR A 107 -11.43 0.42 0.23
C THR A 107 -12.78 0.52 -0.44
N TYR A 108 -13.39 -0.63 -0.70
CA TYR A 108 -14.67 -0.77 -1.38
C TYR A 108 -15.59 -1.61 -0.52
N LYS A 109 -16.79 -1.12 -0.22
CA LYS A 109 -17.89 -1.92 0.30
C LYS A 109 -18.89 -2.13 -0.82
N PHE A 110 -19.27 -3.37 -1.08
CA PHE A 110 -20.15 -3.73 -2.19
C PHE A 110 -21.03 -4.92 -1.84
N VAL A 111 -22.09 -5.12 -2.60
CA VAL A 111 -22.96 -6.29 -2.54
C VAL A 111 -22.57 -7.21 -3.68
N SER A 112 -22.31 -8.48 -3.37
CA SER A 112 -22.06 -9.51 -4.37
C SER A 112 -23.35 -9.91 -5.09
N LYS A 113 -23.24 -10.60 -6.23
CA LYS A 113 -24.42 -11.16 -6.91
C LYS A 113 -25.15 -12.22 -6.07
N GLU A 114 -24.46 -12.87 -5.15
CA GLU A 114 -25.05 -13.78 -4.17
C GLU A 114 -25.84 -13.04 -3.07
N GLY A 115 -25.81 -11.71 -3.04
CA GLY A 115 -26.50 -10.88 -2.05
C GLY A 115 -25.73 -10.66 -0.75
N LYS A 116 -24.50 -11.20 -0.63
CA LYS A 116 -23.62 -10.97 0.53
C LYS A 116 -22.98 -9.60 0.46
N GLN A 117 -22.78 -8.97 1.61
CA GLN A 117 -22.05 -7.70 1.69
C GLN A 117 -20.56 -7.98 1.84
N CYS A 118 -19.76 -7.41 0.96
CA CYS A 118 -18.32 -7.64 0.90
C CYS A 118 -17.54 -6.34 1.06
N VAL A 119 -16.34 -6.47 1.60
CA VAL A 119 -15.35 -5.41 1.72
C VAL A 119 -14.08 -5.86 1.01
N ALA A 120 -13.66 -5.09 0.01
CA ALA A 120 -12.37 -5.25 -0.66
C ALA A 120 -11.42 -4.12 -0.25
N LYS A 121 -10.16 -4.47 0.07
CA LYS A 121 -9.09 -3.52 0.35
C LYS A 121 -7.80 -3.93 -0.35
N TRP A 122 -7.10 -2.99 -0.97
CA TRP A 122 -5.79 -3.21 -1.59
C TRP A 122 -5.00 -1.91 -1.67
N ALA A 123 -3.71 -2.01 -2.00
CA ALA A 123 -2.84 -0.89 -2.32
C ALA A 123 -2.37 -0.95 -3.78
N GLU A 124 -2.17 0.21 -4.40
CA GLU A 124 -1.55 0.36 -5.72
C GLU A 124 -0.32 1.25 -5.57
N GLU A 125 0.83 0.73 -6.01
CA GLU A 125 2.09 1.46 -6.13
C GLU A 125 2.53 1.49 -7.60
N PRO A 126 2.02 2.43 -8.42
CA PRO A 126 2.25 2.40 -9.87
C PRO A 126 3.73 2.45 -10.30
N TRP A 127 4.62 2.93 -9.42
CA TRP A 127 6.07 2.94 -9.64
C TRP A 127 6.76 1.61 -9.31
N VAL A 128 6.11 0.72 -8.56
CA VAL A 128 6.58 -0.65 -8.26
C VAL A 128 5.94 -1.64 -9.23
N SER A 129 4.60 -1.64 -9.31
CA SER A 129 3.82 -2.60 -10.07
C SER A 129 2.49 -2.00 -10.51
N PRO A 130 2.00 -2.34 -11.72
CA PRO A 130 0.65 -1.95 -12.15
C PRO A 130 -0.46 -2.81 -11.52
N ALA A 131 -0.13 -3.92 -10.85
CA ALA A 131 -1.10 -4.82 -10.23
C ALA A 131 -1.46 -4.37 -8.80
N PRO A 132 -2.69 -4.66 -8.32
CA PRO A 132 -3.06 -4.44 -6.93
C PRO A 132 -2.23 -5.32 -6.00
N GLU A 133 -1.68 -4.72 -4.96
CA GLU A 133 -0.94 -5.42 -3.91
C GLU A 133 -1.82 -5.60 -2.67
N HIS A 134 -1.63 -6.73 -1.99
CA HIS A 134 -2.32 -7.06 -0.73
C HIS A 134 -3.86 -6.96 -0.83
N LEU A 135 -4.45 -7.47 -1.93
CA LEU A 135 -5.89 -7.54 -2.02
C LEU A 135 -6.43 -8.45 -0.92
N THR A 136 -7.41 -7.94 -0.19
CA THR A 136 -8.17 -8.68 0.80
C THR A 136 -9.65 -8.49 0.51
N VAL A 137 -10.39 -9.59 0.41
CA VAL A 137 -11.85 -9.60 0.22
C VAL A 137 -12.48 -10.34 1.38
N ARG A 138 -13.38 -9.69 2.11
CA ARG A 138 -14.14 -10.29 3.21
C ARG A 138 -15.62 -10.10 2.96
N CYS A 139 -16.40 -11.17 2.94
CA CYS A 139 -17.85 -11.14 2.77
C CYS A 139 -18.56 -11.63 4.02
N THR A 140 -19.72 -11.02 4.31
CA THR A 140 -20.64 -11.34 5.41
C THR A 140 -22.02 -11.66 4.87
#